data_AF-A0A1G7DBU7-F1
#
_entry.id   AF-A0A1G7DBU7-F1
#
_cell.length_a   1.000
_cell.length_b   1.000
_cell.length_c   1.000
_cell.angle_alpha   90.00
_cell.angle_beta   90.00
_cell.angle_gamma   90.00
#
_symmetry.space_group_name_H-M   'P 1'
#
loop_
_entity.id
_entity.type
_entity.pdbx_description
1 polymer ?
#
loop_
_entity_poly.entity_id
_entity_poly.type
_entity_poly.pdbx_seq_one_letter_code
_entity_poly.pdbx_strand_id
1 'polypeptide(L)'
;MQRFLCRLAAVLVVLLPAAGSAAEEFPTDGPFVKGEAFPETPATCDSLPGWMDQLPEHDGRISMAVTGPLLASDWDGALAYLIVCPADQTQVICVTYEPLEVAEGRQVTLAGGFAGSRQGQVLLDPCLATPAAP
;
A
#
# COMPACT_ATOMS: atom_id res chain seq x y z
N MET A 1 -12.96 -74.84 -5.31
CA MET A 1 -13.71 -74.30 -6.46
C MET A 1 -13.96 -72.81 -6.23
N GLN A 2 -13.43 -72.02 -7.15
CA GLN A 2 -13.22 -70.59 -7.13
C GLN A 2 -14.43 -69.85 -7.71
N ARG A 3 -15.02 -68.92 -6.96
CA ARG A 3 -16.10 -68.05 -7.49
C ARG A 3 -16.09 -66.65 -6.85
N PHE A 4 -15.64 -65.72 -7.70
CA PHE A 4 -16.09 -64.34 -7.85
C PHE A 4 -15.70 -63.30 -6.80
N LEU A 5 -14.57 -62.64 -7.12
CA LEU A 5 -14.34 -61.21 -6.95
C LEU A 5 -15.63 -60.42 -7.22
N CYS A 6 -16.03 -59.56 -6.29
CA CYS A 6 -16.83 -58.38 -6.58
C CYS A 6 -16.13 -57.18 -5.94
N ARG A 7 -15.35 -56.48 -6.75
CA ARG A 7 -14.64 -55.25 -6.38
C ARG A 7 -15.68 -54.14 -6.18
N LEU A 8 -16.05 -53.85 -4.93
CA LEU A 8 -16.72 -52.61 -4.56
C LEU A 8 -15.66 -51.52 -4.38
N ALA A 9 -15.25 -50.91 -5.50
CA ALA A 9 -14.48 -49.67 -5.46
C ALA A 9 -15.45 -48.53 -5.14
N ALA A 10 -15.54 -48.15 -3.86
CA ALA A 10 -16.25 -46.95 -3.43
C ALA A 10 -15.47 -45.72 -3.91
N VAL A 11 -15.94 -45.07 -4.97
CA VAL A 11 -15.41 -43.78 -5.44
C VAL A 11 -15.91 -42.71 -4.48
N LEU A 12 -15.05 -42.32 -3.55
CA LEU A 12 -15.27 -41.19 -2.64
C LEU A 12 -15.04 -39.89 -3.44
N VAL A 13 -16.12 -39.30 -3.97
CA VAL A 13 -16.08 -37.96 -4.57
C VAL A 13 -15.89 -36.96 -3.44
N VAL A 14 -14.65 -36.49 -3.26
CA VAL A 14 -14.34 -35.36 -2.38
C VAL A 14 -14.86 -34.10 -3.05
N LEU A 15 -16.00 -33.59 -2.59
CA LEU A 15 -16.48 -32.24 -2.91
C LEU A 15 -15.51 -31.25 -2.26
N LEU A 16 -14.49 -30.79 -3.00
CA LEU A 16 -13.72 -29.63 -2.60
C LEU A 16 -14.66 -28.41 -2.65
N PRO A 17 -14.83 -27.65 -1.55
CA PRO A 17 -15.48 -26.36 -1.63
C PRO A 17 -14.64 -25.48 -2.54
N ALA A 18 -15.23 -24.99 -3.63
CA ALA A 18 -14.65 -23.88 -4.38
C ALA A 18 -14.63 -22.69 -3.42
N ALA A 19 -13.47 -22.42 -2.82
CA ALA A 19 -13.21 -21.16 -2.15
C ALA A 19 -13.30 -20.09 -3.24
N GLY A 20 -14.46 -19.46 -3.37
CA GLY A 20 -14.59 -18.25 -4.17
C GLY A 20 -13.71 -17.20 -3.52
N SER A 21 -12.67 -16.76 -4.21
CA SER A 21 -11.92 -15.56 -3.83
C SER A 21 -12.91 -14.41 -3.86
N ALA A 22 -13.33 -13.93 -2.69
CA ALA A 22 -13.94 -12.61 -2.59
C ALA A 22 -12.91 -11.64 -3.19
N ALA A 23 -13.31 -10.85 -4.18
CA ALA A 23 -12.42 -9.87 -4.75
C ALA A 23 -12.00 -8.91 -3.63
N GLU A 24 -10.70 -8.73 -3.41
CA GLU A 24 -10.21 -7.67 -2.52
C GLU A 24 -10.68 -6.33 -3.07
N GLU A 25 -11.53 -5.66 -2.33
CA GLU A 25 -12.13 -4.40 -2.75
C GLU A 25 -11.36 -3.26 -2.08
N PHE A 26 -10.62 -2.53 -2.89
CA PHE A 26 -9.97 -1.29 -2.45
C PHE A 26 -11.00 -0.16 -2.53
N PRO A 27 -11.05 0.75 -1.55
CA PRO A 27 -11.90 1.94 -1.63
C PRO A 27 -11.59 2.75 -2.90
N THR A 28 -12.63 3.10 -3.67
CA THR A 28 -12.46 3.82 -4.94
C THR A 28 -12.11 5.30 -4.78
N ASP A 29 -12.37 5.86 -3.60
CA ASP A 29 -12.15 7.25 -3.21
C ASP A 29 -11.00 7.41 -2.20
N GLY A 30 -10.19 6.35 -2.06
CA GLY A 30 -9.12 6.27 -1.07
C GLY A 30 -7.73 6.55 -1.63
N PRO A 31 -6.73 6.61 -0.73
CA PRO A 31 -5.35 6.89 -1.08
C PRO A 31 -4.64 5.68 -1.68
N PHE A 32 -5.28 4.52 -1.77
CA PHE A 32 -4.67 3.26 -2.19
C PHE A 32 -5.25 2.78 -3.52
N VAL A 33 -4.39 2.31 -4.41
CA VAL A 33 -4.78 1.65 -5.66
C VAL A 33 -3.93 0.40 -5.90
N LYS A 34 -4.49 -0.57 -6.62
CA LYS A 34 -3.76 -1.77 -7.02
C LYS A 34 -2.72 -1.45 -8.10
N GLY A 35 -1.59 -2.14 -8.05
CA GLY A 35 -0.51 -2.03 -9.03
C GLY A 35 0.28 -0.73 -8.90
N GLU A 36 0.63 -0.15 -10.04
CA GLU A 36 1.50 1.03 -10.17
C GLU A 36 0.72 2.33 -10.47
N ALA A 37 -0.60 2.29 -10.44
CA ALA A 37 -1.42 3.45 -10.77
C ALA A 37 -1.21 4.58 -9.74
N PHE A 38 -1.49 5.82 -10.13
CA PHE A 38 -1.51 6.95 -9.21
C PHE A 38 -2.92 7.08 -8.59
N PRO A 39 -3.04 7.05 -7.26
CA PRO A 39 -4.31 7.36 -6.60
C PRO A 39 -4.76 8.79 -6.92
N GLU A 40 -6.04 8.96 -7.27
CA GLU A 40 -6.60 10.29 -7.58
C GLU A 40 -6.81 11.12 -6.31
N THR A 41 -7.10 10.47 -5.18
CA THR A 41 -7.40 11.12 -3.91
C THR A 41 -6.31 10.79 -2.89
N PRO A 42 -5.37 11.70 -2.62
CA PRO A 42 -4.36 11.47 -1.60
C PRO A 42 -4.98 11.52 -0.20
N ALA A 43 -4.40 10.76 0.74
CA ALA A 43 -4.68 10.93 2.15
C ALA A 43 -4.12 12.25 2.67
N THR A 44 -4.57 12.69 3.83
CA THR A 44 -3.89 13.70 4.64
C THR A 44 -3.24 12.99 5.83
N CYS A 45 -2.35 13.69 6.56
CA CYS A 45 -1.81 13.14 7.80
C CYS A 45 -2.91 12.74 8.80
N ASP A 46 -3.99 13.51 8.87
CA ASP A 46 -5.11 13.23 9.75
C ASP A 46 -5.97 12.05 9.28
N SER A 47 -6.15 11.86 7.97
CA SER A 47 -7.02 10.79 7.44
C SER A 47 -6.28 9.47 7.22
N LEU A 48 -4.95 9.50 7.08
CA LEU A 48 -4.14 8.32 6.79
C LEU A 48 -4.35 7.18 7.80
N PRO A 49 -4.38 7.39 9.14
CA PRO A 49 -4.62 6.30 10.08
C PRO A 49 -5.92 5.53 9.79
N GLY A 50 -7.02 6.23 9.50
CA GLY A 50 -8.29 5.59 9.19
C GLY A 50 -8.28 4.83 7.86
N TRP A 51 -7.47 5.24 6.90
CA TRP A 51 -7.28 4.50 5.64
C TRP A 51 -6.43 3.25 5.82
N MET A 52 -5.42 3.30 6.69
CA MET A 52 -4.58 2.14 7.02
C MET A 52 -5.43 1.00 7.62
N ASP A 53 -6.41 1.33 8.46
CA ASP A 53 -7.33 0.36 9.07
C ASP A 53 -8.28 -0.31 8.05
N GLN A 54 -8.45 0.30 6.88
CA GLN A 54 -9.34 -0.17 5.81
C GLN A 54 -8.60 -0.91 4.69
N LEU A 55 -7.26 -0.97 4.74
CA LEU A 55 -6.47 -1.59 3.69
C LEU A 55 -6.69 -3.12 3.73
N PRO A 56 -7.26 -3.72 2.67
CA PRO A 56 -7.44 -5.17 2.63
C PRO A 56 -6.07 -5.87 2.60
N GLU A 57 -6.04 -7.12 3.09
CA GLU A 57 -4.89 -7.99 2.85
C GLU A 57 -4.73 -8.22 1.35
N HIS A 58 -3.59 -7.80 0.80
CA HIS A 58 -3.24 -7.96 -0.62
C HIS A 58 -1.81 -8.47 -0.76
N ASP A 59 -1.62 -9.47 -1.63
CA ASP A 59 -0.31 -10.08 -1.91
C ASP A 59 0.43 -9.42 -3.09
N GLY A 60 -0.24 -8.52 -3.81
CA GLY A 60 0.31 -7.79 -4.95
C GLY A 60 0.82 -6.39 -4.58
N ARG A 61 1.22 -5.64 -5.62
CA ARG A 61 1.65 -4.24 -5.45
C ARG A 61 0.48 -3.33 -5.16
N ILE A 62 0.72 -2.38 -4.24
CA ILE A 62 -0.19 -1.29 -3.91
C ILE A 62 0.59 0.01 -4.15
N SER A 63 -0.07 0.99 -4.74
CA SER A 63 0.40 2.38 -4.74
C SER A 63 -0.43 3.20 -3.76
N MET A 64 0.20 4.17 -3.13
CA MET A 64 -0.44 5.07 -2.19
C MET A 64 -0.07 6.53 -2.50
N ALA A 65 -0.97 7.47 -2.20
CA ALA A 65 -0.68 8.90 -2.22
C ALA A 65 -1.07 9.57 -0.89
N VAL A 66 -0.25 10.53 -0.45
CA VAL A 66 -0.49 11.34 0.75
C VAL A 66 -0.07 12.79 0.50
N THR A 67 -0.83 13.73 1.04
CA THR A 67 -0.51 15.16 1.05
C THR A 67 -0.32 15.62 2.49
N GLY A 68 0.80 16.30 2.74
CA GLY A 68 1.13 16.82 4.06
C GLY A 68 2.31 17.78 4.04
N PRO A 69 2.64 18.38 5.19
CA PRO A 69 3.76 19.31 5.28
C PRO A 69 5.07 18.53 5.20
N LEU A 70 6.00 18.98 4.36
CA LEU A 70 7.36 18.44 4.33
C LEU A 70 8.06 18.76 5.65
N LEU A 71 8.42 17.73 6.40
CA LEU A 71 9.07 17.87 7.71
C LEU A 71 10.58 17.70 7.63
N ALA A 72 11.06 16.91 6.67
CA ALA A 72 12.48 16.73 6.41
C ALA A 72 12.71 16.31 4.96
N SER A 73 13.87 16.67 4.43
CA SER A 73 14.40 16.22 3.14
C SER A 73 15.89 15.99 3.33
N ASP A 74 16.33 14.73 3.28
CA ASP A 74 17.73 14.36 3.42
C ASP A 74 18.23 13.68 2.14
N TRP A 75 19.46 14.00 1.73
CA TRP A 75 20.09 13.48 0.51
C TRP A 75 21.39 12.78 0.86
N ASP A 76 21.49 11.49 0.56
CA ASP A 76 22.68 10.69 0.90
C ASP A 76 23.74 10.67 -0.23
N GLY A 77 23.47 11.34 -1.36
CA GLY A 77 24.31 11.28 -2.56
C GLY A 77 23.79 10.36 -3.67
N ALA A 78 22.79 9.51 -3.37
CA ALA A 78 22.16 8.60 -4.32
C ALA A 78 20.62 8.56 -4.21
N LEU A 79 20.08 8.66 -2.99
CA LEU A 79 18.65 8.68 -2.69
C LEU A 79 18.31 9.86 -1.78
N ALA A 80 17.10 10.37 -1.98
CA ALA A 80 16.48 11.36 -1.12
C ALA A 80 15.40 10.70 -0.25
N TYR A 81 15.35 11.13 1.01
CA TYR A 81 14.40 10.67 2.00
C TYR A 81 13.56 11.86 2.44
N LEU A 82 12.29 11.85 2.04
CA LEU A 82 11.35 12.90 2.37
C LEU A 82 10.39 12.40 3.44
N ILE A 83 10.21 13.21 4.47
CA ILE A 83 9.31 12.89 5.58
C ILE A 83 8.12 13.84 5.53
N VAL A 84 6.92 13.28 5.53
CA VAL A 84 5.67 14.01 5.81
C VAL A 84 4.95 13.34 6.97
N CYS A 85 4.05 14.11 7.58
CA CYS A 85 3.27 13.73 8.77
C CYS A 85 4.13 13.55 10.03
N PRO A 86 3.67 14.10 11.16
CA PRO A 86 4.45 14.09 12.38
C PRO A 86 4.55 12.69 12.98
N ALA A 87 5.61 12.44 13.75
CA ALA A 87 5.92 11.12 14.30
C ALA A 87 4.95 10.63 15.40
N ASP A 88 4.13 11.53 15.95
CA ASP A 88 3.02 11.19 16.86
C ASP A 88 1.75 10.76 16.11
N GLN A 89 1.76 10.83 14.78
CA GLN A 89 0.77 10.27 13.86
C GLN A 89 1.41 9.12 13.04
N THR A 90 0.78 8.76 11.92
CA THR A 90 1.38 7.86 10.93
C THR A 90 2.35 8.65 10.05
N GLN A 91 3.64 8.61 10.39
CA GLN A 91 4.69 9.26 9.61
C GLN A 91 4.84 8.55 8.26
N VAL A 92 5.06 9.32 7.19
CA VAL A 92 5.30 8.77 5.86
C VAL A 92 6.70 9.14 5.40
N ILE A 93 7.45 8.12 5.00
CA ILE A 93 8.80 8.24 4.44
C ILE A 93 8.72 7.91 2.96
N CYS A 94 9.21 8.81 2.14
CA CYS A 94 9.28 8.68 0.69
C CYS A 94 10.75 8.56 0.28
N VAL A 95 11.08 7.43 -0.36
CA VAL A 95 12.39 7.15 -0.94
C VAL A 95 12.34 7.45 -2.43
N THR A 96 13.12 8.45 -2.86
CA THR A 96 13.15 8.88 -4.26
C THR A 96 14.59 9.13 -4.73
N TYR A 97 14.78 9.27 -6.03
CA TYR A 97 16.11 9.45 -6.63
C TYR A 97 16.58 10.90 -6.67
N GLU A 98 15.68 11.87 -6.45
CA GLU A 98 16.00 13.29 -6.52
C GLU A 98 15.41 14.04 -5.33
N PRO A 99 16.17 14.93 -4.67
CA PRO A 99 15.64 15.74 -3.59
C PRO A 99 14.57 16.71 -4.13
N LEU A 100 13.55 16.99 -3.31
CA LEU A 100 12.56 18.00 -3.63
C LEU A 100 13.00 19.36 -3.09
N GLU A 101 13.19 20.33 -3.97
CA GLU A 101 13.52 21.71 -3.62
C GLU A 101 12.28 22.50 -3.18
N VAL A 102 11.80 22.23 -1.96
CA VAL A 102 10.76 23.05 -1.30
C VAL A 102 11.15 23.32 0.14
N ALA A 103 10.69 24.46 0.67
CA ALA A 103 10.92 24.80 2.07
C ALA A 103 10.18 23.82 3.00
N GLU A 104 10.77 23.53 4.16
CA GLU A 104 10.09 22.80 5.25
C GLU A 104 8.76 23.48 5.62
N GLY A 105 7.79 22.67 6.01
CA GLY A 105 6.42 23.08 6.34
C GLY A 105 5.52 23.36 5.12
N ARG A 106 6.06 23.34 3.88
CA ARG A 106 5.23 23.45 2.68
C ARG A 106 4.48 22.14 2.42
N GLN A 107 3.26 22.26 1.90
CA GLN A 107 2.46 21.12 1.50
C GLN A 107 3.07 20.47 0.26
N VAL A 108 3.27 19.15 0.34
CA VAL A 108 3.75 18.30 -0.75
C VAL A 108 2.83 17.11 -0.88
N THR A 109 2.74 16.57 -2.08
CA THR A 109 2.10 15.28 -2.34
C THR A 109 3.18 14.26 -2.64
N LEU A 110 3.17 13.17 -1.88
CA LEU A 110 4.00 12.01 -2.09
C LEU A 110 3.13 10.91 -2.67
N ALA A 111 3.57 10.27 -3.74
CA ALA A 111 2.87 9.14 -4.33
C ALA A 111 3.86 8.07 -4.80
N GLY A 112 3.62 6.82 -4.46
CA GLY A 112 4.57 5.75 -4.75
C GLY A 112 4.11 4.37 -4.32
N GLY A 113 5.00 3.40 -4.49
CA GLY A 113 4.76 2.02 -4.08
C GLY A 113 4.67 1.91 -2.56
N PHE A 114 3.53 1.47 -2.04
CA PHE A 114 3.34 1.23 -0.61
C PHE A 114 4.10 -0.05 -0.22
N ALA A 115 5.20 0.13 0.51
CA ALA A 115 6.06 -0.97 0.97
C ALA A 115 5.64 -1.53 2.34
N GLY A 116 4.52 -1.05 2.88
CA GLY A 116 3.98 -1.47 4.17
C GLY A 116 3.99 -0.37 5.22
N SER A 117 3.47 -0.73 6.39
CA SER A 117 3.58 0.10 7.59
C SER A 117 4.20 -0.69 8.75
N ARG A 118 5.07 -0.03 9.52
CA ARG A 118 5.71 -0.60 10.69
C ARG A 118 5.98 0.49 11.71
N GLN A 119 5.69 0.23 12.99
CA GLN A 119 6.03 1.14 14.09
C GLN A 119 5.51 2.58 13.88
N GLY A 120 4.32 2.73 13.30
CA GLY A 120 3.73 4.05 13.01
C GLY A 120 4.33 4.77 11.80
N GLN A 121 5.14 4.10 10.99
CA GLN A 121 5.71 4.63 9.76
C GLN A 121 5.16 3.89 8.55
N VAL A 122 4.83 4.62 7.49
CA VAL A 122 4.53 4.12 6.15
C VAL A 122 5.72 4.43 5.26
N LEU A 123 6.15 3.44 4.48
CA LEU A 123 7.24 3.58 3.52
C LEU A 123 6.68 3.58 2.10
N LEU A 124 7.04 4.60 1.32
CA LEU A 124 6.78 4.67 -0.12
C LEU A 124 8.11 4.51 -0.88
N ASP A 125 8.25 3.42 -1.63
CA ASP A 125 9.47 3.11 -2.39
C ASP A 125 9.16 2.31 -3.69
N PRO A 126 9.56 2.80 -4.88
CA PRO A 126 9.99 4.18 -5.12
C PRO A 126 8.80 5.14 -4.98
N CYS A 127 9.09 6.39 -4.64
CA CYS A 127 8.09 7.47 -4.62
C CYS A 127 8.45 8.64 -5.55
N LEU A 128 7.41 9.36 -5.94
CA LEU A 128 7.49 10.69 -6.52
C LEU A 128 7.01 11.71 -5.48
N ALA A 129 7.68 12.85 -5.46
CA ALA A 129 7.31 13.97 -4.60
C ALA A 129 7.05 15.20 -5.48
N THR A 130 5.92 15.86 -5.26
CA THR A 130 5.57 17.09 -5.96
C THR A 130 5.09 18.14 -4.96
N PRO A 131 5.28 19.44 -5.24
CA PRO A 131 4.56 20.47 -4.50
C PRO A 131 3.06 20.23 -4.59
N ALA A 132 2.34 20.34 -3.47
CA ALA A 132 0.89 20.22 -3.51
C ALA A 132 0.31 21.37 -4.35
N ALA A 133 -0.78 21.10 -5.08
CA ALA A 133 -1.52 22.15 -5.78
C ALA A 133 -1.95 23.25 -4.80
N PRO A 134 -1.93 24.53 -5.21
CA PRO A 134 -2.33 25.66 -4.36
C PRO A 134 -3.80 25.59 -3.94
#